data_AF-A0A397CHA5-F1
#
_entry.id   AF-A0A397CHA5-F1
#
_cell.length_a   1.000
_cell.length_b   1.000
_cell.length_c   1.000
_cell.angle_alpha   90.00
_cell.angle_beta   90.00
_cell.angle_gamma   90.00
#
_symmetry.space_group_name_H-M   'P 1'
#
loop_
_entity.id
_entity.type
_entity.pdbx_description
1 polymer ?
#
loop_
_entity_poly.entity_id
_entity_poly.type
_entity_poly.pdbx_seq_one_letter_code
_entity_poly.pdbx_strand_id
1 'polypeptide(L)'
;MDSGMNENRQHATLDSLIDNQLSESTRICYNSKLNQVVEWVKGQSRYELLKDDGSLDLNNFQYSDFMDFAVWKYKHSKCRVDTISGYRSAMRYYFEREGPSPSILQLSMDKLFPGAAQKDRFGKQLAKLLSHPDPTCGRSEYGTHSIRKGAATFACSGSTGGPSIVSVCLRCGWSLGNVLERYMHYEGAGDQFLGRVMAGLPINDASFAILPPHFKMPFDSDVSSAINKVFPSLSRALEMLIPKSHPIFYSRVFTDVDMVPMLKARLVTHDSVLPATGIPPHVGLHKELTRATTEMRSIPNEVIRGVDALLETKGVAAGNLTQRLLKETLVEVVAPMVQALASSAEVSPAPAAPPCIVNYPIFEWNPWQQRLLDNFITPSVDVATAWQLWWCGNAGMRMPPFRLIKAGHIPRSQVKPFSEWRFAMDFLYRVYTAETGIRIPENPTPAHATDTYAIILVKIKLLLQKTPKGRIRRGDQIKIATFASILRKVPQLGLRM
;
A
#
# COMPACT_ATOMS: atom_id res chain seq x y z
N MET A 1 0.07 -58.00 26.33
CA MET A 1 0.97 -58.41 25.24
C MET A 1 1.54 -57.13 24.67
N ASP A 2 2.72 -56.80 25.17
CA ASP A 2 3.52 -55.65 24.80
C ASP A 2 4.56 -56.17 23.81
N SER A 3 4.36 -55.96 22.51
CA SER A 3 5.39 -56.25 21.49
C SER A 3 5.02 -55.57 20.17
N GLY A 4 5.27 -54.27 20.14
CA GLY A 4 5.18 -53.45 18.93
C GLY A 4 5.88 -52.12 19.13
N MET A 5 6.97 -52.10 19.91
CA MET A 5 7.89 -50.97 19.87
C MET A 5 8.44 -50.88 18.45
N ASN A 6 7.94 -49.90 17.71
CA ASN A 6 8.40 -49.47 16.39
C ASN A 6 9.95 -49.56 16.34
N GLU A 7 10.49 -50.48 15.52
CA GLU A 7 11.93 -50.81 15.44
C GLU A 7 12.82 -49.56 15.25
N ASN A 8 12.25 -48.49 14.67
CA ASN A 8 12.86 -47.16 14.56
C ASN A 8 13.24 -46.50 15.90
N ARG A 9 12.69 -46.92 17.04
CA ARG A 9 13.04 -46.39 18.37
C ARG A 9 14.26 -47.08 18.98
N GLN A 10 14.56 -48.32 18.59
CA GLN A 10 15.66 -49.09 19.19
C GLN A 10 17.04 -48.67 18.65
N HIS A 11 17.08 -47.98 17.50
CA HIS A 11 18.30 -47.45 16.89
C HIS A 11 18.33 -45.92 16.79
N ALA A 12 17.50 -45.22 17.57
CA ALA A 12 17.42 -43.77 17.52
C ALA A 12 18.69 -43.13 18.08
N THR A 13 19.57 -42.67 17.20
CA THR A 13 20.72 -41.80 17.53
C THR A 13 20.28 -40.34 17.68
N LEU A 14 21.09 -39.52 18.36
CA LEU A 14 20.86 -38.06 18.44
C LEU A 14 20.66 -37.45 17.04
N ASP A 15 21.43 -37.91 16.06
CA ASP A 15 21.30 -37.51 14.65
C ASP A 15 19.96 -37.91 14.05
N SER A 16 19.47 -39.13 14.31
CA SER A 16 18.15 -39.57 13.84
C SER A 16 16.99 -38.76 14.44
N LEU A 17 17.16 -38.22 15.65
CA LEU A 17 16.18 -37.36 16.32
C LEU A 17 16.21 -35.92 15.79
N ILE A 18 17.40 -35.40 15.46
CA ILE A 18 17.57 -34.10 14.78
C ILE A 18 17.00 -34.17 13.35
N ASP A 19 17.29 -35.26 12.63
CA ASP A 19 16.82 -35.47 11.27
C ASP A 19 15.29 -35.61 11.17
N ASN A 20 14.63 -36.05 12.24
CA ASN A 20 13.16 -36.10 12.35
C ASN A 20 12.49 -34.73 12.55
N GLN A 21 13.27 -33.64 12.74
CA GLN A 21 12.71 -32.28 12.83
C GLN A 21 12.26 -31.71 11.47
N LEU A 22 12.75 -32.29 10.37
CA LEU A 22 12.39 -31.94 9.00
C LEU A 22 11.74 -33.13 8.29
N SER A 23 10.75 -32.85 7.44
CA SER A 23 10.24 -33.88 6.53
C SER A 23 11.35 -34.33 5.57
N GLU A 24 11.30 -35.58 5.14
CA GLU A 24 12.24 -36.14 4.16
C GLU A 24 12.31 -35.29 2.87
N SER A 25 11.16 -34.83 2.39
CA SER A 25 11.06 -33.90 1.25
C SER A 25 11.79 -32.57 1.49
N THR A 26 11.78 -32.05 2.72
CA THR A 26 12.48 -30.82 3.08
C THR A 26 13.99 -31.06 3.16
N ARG A 27 14.42 -32.22 3.66
CA ARG A 27 15.83 -32.63 3.71
C ARG A 27 16.43 -32.76 2.32
N ILE A 28 15.72 -33.40 1.39
CA ILE A 28 16.11 -33.49 -0.02
C ILE A 28 16.24 -32.09 -0.64
N CYS A 29 15.26 -31.22 -0.37
CA CYS A 29 15.29 -29.83 -0.84
C CYS A 29 16.50 -29.05 -0.28
N TYR A 30 16.84 -29.25 0.99
CA TYR A 30 17.96 -28.57 1.64
C TYR A 30 19.31 -29.08 1.13
N ASN A 31 19.47 -30.40 0.95
CA ASN A 31 20.64 -31.00 0.31
C ASN A 31 20.84 -30.44 -1.11
N SER A 32 19.77 -30.37 -1.91
CA SER A 32 19.85 -29.80 -3.27
C SER A 32 20.30 -28.34 -3.27
N LYS A 33 19.91 -27.55 -2.27
CA LYS A 33 20.35 -26.16 -2.12
C LYS A 33 21.79 -26.06 -1.67
N LEU A 34 22.23 -26.91 -0.74
CA LEU A 34 23.62 -26.95 -0.29
C LEU A 34 24.56 -27.32 -1.46
N ASN A 35 24.17 -28.30 -2.27
CA ASN A 35 24.93 -28.69 -3.46
C ASN A 35 25.08 -27.52 -4.45
N GLN A 36 24.05 -26.68 -4.60
CA GLN A 36 24.16 -25.48 -5.44
C GLN A 36 25.10 -24.41 -4.86
N VAL A 37 25.24 -24.33 -3.54
CA VAL A 37 26.24 -23.48 -2.90
C VAL A 37 27.63 -24.05 -3.14
N VAL A 38 27.83 -25.37 -3.01
CA VAL A 38 29.09 -26.06 -3.30
C VAL A 38 29.51 -25.86 -4.76
N GLU A 39 28.59 -26.03 -5.72
CA GLU A 39 28.88 -25.78 -7.14
C GLU A 39 29.24 -24.32 -7.42
N TRP A 40 28.62 -23.37 -6.70
CA TRP A 40 29.02 -21.97 -6.78
C TRP A 40 30.43 -21.74 -6.22
N VAL A 41 30.76 -22.32 -5.06
CA VAL A 41 32.09 -22.24 -4.45
C VAL A 41 33.16 -22.77 -5.42
N LYS A 42 32.94 -23.95 -6.02
CA LYS A 42 33.81 -24.51 -7.06
C LYS A 42 33.93 -23.57 -8.26
N GLY A 43 32.82 -23.01 -8.73
CA GLY A 43 32.80 -22.07 -9.85
C GLY A 43 33.52 -20.73 -9.57
N GLN A 44 33.66 -20.34 -8.30
CA GLN A 44 34.46 -19.19 -7.88
C GLN A 44 35.93 -19.56 -7.57
N SER A 45 36.32 -20.83 -7.75
CA SER A 45 37.64 -21.36 -7.39
C SER A 45 38.01 -21.18 -5.90
N ARG A 46 37.00 -21.15 -5.02
CA ARG A 46 37.15 -20.94 -3.57
C ARG A 46 37.25 -22.26 -2.80
N TYR A 47 38.22 -23.09 -3.18
CA TYR A 47 38.37 -24.45 -2.63
C TYR A 47 38.67 -24.47 -1.13
N GLU A 48 39.13 -23.34 -0.55
CA GLU A 48 39.33 -23.15 0.89
C GLU A 48 38.03 -23.27 1.72
N LEU A 49 36.87 -23.17 1.07
CA LEU A 49 35.55 -23.30 1.69
C LEU A 49 34.99 -24.73 1.61
N LEU A 50 35.75 -25.70 1.12
CA LEU A 50 35.34 -27.09 0.98
C LEU A 50 36.19 -27.99 1.88
N LYS A 51 35.58 -29.04 2.42
CA LYS A 51 36.27 -30.14 3.10
C LYS A 51 36.94 -31.06 2.07
N ASP A 52 37.81 -31.95 2.52
CA ASP A 52 38.52 -32.92 1.66
C ASP A 52 37.57 -33.86 0.89
N ASP A 53 36.37 -34.08 1.39
CA ASP A 53 35.31 -34.88 0.74
C ASP A 53 34.50 -34.10 -0.32
N GLY A 54 34.84 -32.82 -0.54
CA GLY A 54 34.15 -31.93 -1.48
C GLY A 54 32.83 -31.36 -0.97
N SER A 55 32.46 -31.60 0.30
CA SER A 55 31.34 -30.95 0.97
C SER A 55 31.71 -29.55 1.45
N LEU A 56 30.71 -28.74 1.79
CA LEU A 56 30.93 -27.37 2.27
C LEU A 56 31.55 -27.40 3.68
N ASP A 57 32.66 -26.69 3.87
CA ASP A 57 33.26 -26.52 5.19
C ASP A 57 32.57 -25.39 5.95
N LEU A 58 31.64 -25.76 6.84
CA LEU A 58 30.88 -24.81 7.64
C LEU A 58 31.72 -24.06 8.70
N ASN A 59 32.93 -24.51 9.01
CA ASN A 59 33.82 -23.76 9.91
C ASN A 59 34.46 -22.57 9.19
N ASN A 60 34.78 -22.73 7.90
CA ASN A 60 35.40 -21.70 7.07
C ASN A 60 34.37 -20.84 6.31
N PHE A 61 33.17 -21.37 6.04
CA PHE A 61 32.11 -20.65 5.33
C PHE A 61 31.46 -19.56 6.18
N GLN A 62 31.66 -18.30 5.81
CA GLN A 62 31.16 -17.13 6.55
C GLN A 62 29.89 -16.54 5.95
N TYR A 63 29.24 -15.64 6.72
CA TYR A 63 28.04 -14.94 6.26
C TYR A 63 28.29 -14.08 5.00
N SER A 64 29.49 -13.49 4.86
CA SER A 64 29.90 -12.76 3.66
C SER A 64 29.83 -13.65 2.42
N ASP A 65 30.25 -14.91 2.54
CA ASP A 65 30.25 -15.88 1.44
C ASP A 65 28.81 -16.24 1.04
N PHE A 66 27.91 -16.36 2.02
CA PHE A 66 26.49 -16.52 1.74
C PHE A 66 25.87 -15.31 1.04
N MET A 67 26.28 -14.09 1.38
CA MET A 67 25.82 -12.88 0.70
C MET A 67 26.32 -12.81 -0.74
N ASP A 68 27.58 -13.18 -0.98
CA ASP A 68 28.14 -13.24 -2.34
C ASP A 68 27.43 -14.30 -3.18
N PHE A 69 27.15 -15.47 -2.60
CA PHE A 69 26.30 -16.49 -3.23
C PHE A 69 24.91 -15.95 -3.56
N ALA A 70 24.25 -15.28 -2.61
CA ALA A 70 22.89 -14.77 -2.80
C ALA A 70 22.83 -13.72 -3.92
N VAL A 71 23.80 -12.81 -3.96
CA VAL A 71 23.94 -11.79 -5.02
C VAL A 71 24.24 -12.47 -6.37
N TRP A 72 25.15 -13.43 -6.39
CA TRP A 72 25.46 -14.19 -7.61
C TRP A 72 24.23 -14.93 -8.13
N LYS A 73 23.51 -15.64 -7.25
CA LYS A 73 22.34 -16.45 -7.60
C LYS A 73 21.20 -15.58 -8.14
N TYR A 74 20.98 -14.43 -7.51
CA TYR A 74 20.00 -13.46 -7.97
C TYR A 74 20.33 -12.94 -9.39
N LYS A 75 21.60 -12.64 -9.65
CA LYS A 75 22.08 -12.15 -10.96
C LYS A 75 22.02 -13.22 -12.07
N HIS A 76 22.37 -14.48 -11.76
CA HIS A 76 22.55 -15.52 -12.78
C HIS A 76 21.33 -16.42 -12.98
N SER A 77 20.45 -16.55 -12.00
CA SER A 77 19.31 -17.50 -12.06
C SER A 77 17.93 -16.84 -12.17
N LYS A 78 17.84 -15.50 -12.22
CA LYS A 78 16.56 -14.74 -12.21
C LYS A 78 15.56 -15.27 -11.16
N CYS A 79 16.05 -15.77 -10.03
CA CYS A 79 15.21 -16.38 -9.01
C CYS A 79 14.54 -15.31 -8.15
N ARG A 80 13.30 -15.58 -7.70
CA ARG A 80 12.57 -14.70 -6.77
C ARG A 80 13.33 -14.59 -5.45
N VAL A 81 13.13 -13.47 -4.75
CA VAL A 81 13.70 -13.24 -3.40
C VAL A 81 13.27 -14.36 -2.43
N ASP A 82 12.06 -14.91 -2.60
CA ASP A 82 11.56 -16.06 -1.84
C ASP A 82 12.44 -17.30 -1.97
N THR A 83 13.07 -17.51 -3.14
CA THR A 83 13.99 -18.63 -3.38
C THR A 83 15.26 -18.48 -2.55
N ILE A 84 15.77 -17.26 -2.37
CA ILE A 84 16.95 -16.94 -1.54
C ILE A 84 16.68 -17.23 -0.05
N SER A 85 15.48 -16.91 0.43
CA SER A 85 15.04 -17.30 1.78
C SER A 85 15.15 -18.81 2.01
N GLY A 86 14.84 -19.59 0.96
CA GLY A 86 14.99 -21.03 0.98
C GLY A 86 16.42 -21.54 1.17
N TYR A 87 17.45 -20.84 0.66
CA TYR A 87 18.86 -21.19 0.89
C TYR A 87 19.29 -20.80 2.29
N ARG A 88 18.82 -19.66 2.80
CA ARG A 88 19.10 -19.21 4.17
C ARG A 88 18.63 -20.23 5.21
N SER A 89 17.41 -20.77 5.04
CA SER A 89 16.89 -21.80 5.93
C SER A 89 17.67 -23.11 5.86
N ALA A 90 18.15 -23.49 4.67
CA ALA A 90 18.99 -24.66 4.50
C ALA A 90 20.34 -24.48 5.21
N MET A 91 21.04 -23.36 4.94
CA MET A 91 22.32 -23.07 5.59
C MET A 91 22.20 -23.05 7.10
N ARG A 92 21.18 -22.36 7.65
CA ARG A 92 20.92 -22.33 9.09
C ARG A 92 20.79 -23.75 9.68
N TYR A 93 20.04 -24.64 9.03
CA TYR A 93 19.88 -26.02 9.48
C TYR A 93 21.22 -26.75 9.60
N TYR A 94 22.12 -26.62 8.62
CA TYR A 94 23.42 -27.29 8.67
C TYR A 94 24.37 -26.65 9.68
N PHE A 95 24.35 -25.33 9.82
CA PHE A 95 25.12 -24.64 10.87
C PHE A 95 24.68 -25.10 12.26
N GLU A 96 23.37 -25.16 12.52
CA GLU A 96 22.81 -25.64 13.80
C GLU A 96 23.14 -27.13 14.09
N ARG A 97 23.47 -27.91 13.04
CA ARG A 97 23.84 -29.33 13.17
C ARG A 97 25.33 -29.54 13.48
N GLU A 98 26.23 -28.73 12.93
CA GLU A 98 27.69 -28.92 13.09
C GLU A 98 28.32 -28.10 14.24
N GLY A 99 27.61 -27.14 14.86
CA GLY A 99 28.12 -26.38 16.01
C GLY A 99 27.42 -25.04 16.26
N PRO A 100 27.96 -24.16 17.13
CA PRO A 100 27.32 -22.88 17.41
C PRO A 100 27.32 -22.02 16.14
N SER A 101 26.11 -21.65 15.70
CA SER A 101 25.89 -20.70 14.62
C SER A 101 26.66 -19.39 14.92
N PRO A 102 27.34 -18.78 13.94
CA PRO A 102 27.92 -17.44 14.10
C PRO A 102 26.86 -16.49 14.66
N SER A 103 27.21 -15.71 15.69
CA SER A 103 26.29 -14.91 16.52
C SER A 103 25.38 -13.93 15.73
N ILE A 104 25.67 -13.70 14.45
CA ILE A 104 24.90 -12.89 13.49
C ILE A 104 23.74 -13.65 12.82
N LEU A 105 23.78 -14.98 12.72
CA LEU A 105 22.63 -15.81 12.30
C LEU A 105 21.61 -16.01 13.43
N GLN A 106 22.05 -15.70 14.65
CA GLN A 106 21.36 -15.68 15.94
C GLN A 106 20.49 -14.41 16.17
N LEU A 107 20.09 -13.71 15.11
CA LEU A 107 18.83 -12.95 15.18
C LEU A 107 17.74 -13.98 15.44
N SER A 108 17.43 -14.17 16.73
CA SER A 108 16.36 -15.00 17.26
C SER A 108 15.02 -14.46 16.75
N MET A 109 14.70 -14.77 15.50
CA MET A 109 13.32 -14.97 15.14
C MET A 109 12.98 -16.38 15.62
N ASP A 110 12.58 -16.46 16.89
CA ASP A 110 11.72 -17.55 17.32
C ASP A 110 10.67 -17.76 16.23
N LYS A 111 10.46 -19.01 15.82
CA LYS A 111 9.44 -19.32 14.81
C LYS A 111 8.12 -18.74 15.33
N LEU A 112 7.52 -17.83 14.57
CA LEU A 112 6.23 -17.22 14.90
C LEU A 112 5.17 -18.28 15.29
N PHE A 113 5.28 -19.47 14.67
CA PHE A 113 4.53 -20.66 15.07
C PHE A 113 5.50 -21.79 15.49
N PRO A 114 5.62 -22.12 16.78
CA PRO A 114 6.52 -23.18 17.24
C PRO A 114 6.03 -24.59 16.83
N GLY A 115 6.96 -25.55 16.79
CA GLY A 115 6.70 -26.98 16.50
C GLY A 115 6.81 -27.40 15.03
N ALA A 116 6.91 -28.71 14.79
CA ALA A 116 7.06 -29.32 13.46
C ALA A 116 5.72 -29.45 12.69
N ALA A 117 5.80 -29.83 11.40
CA ALA A 117 4.65 -30.20 10.56
C ALA A 117 3.45 -29.22 10.61
N GLN A 118 3.71 -27.92 10.55
CA GLN A 118 2.68 -26.86 10.66
C GLN A 118 1.53 -27.04 9.65
N LYS A 119 1.88 -27.41 8.40
CA LYS A 119 0.91 -27.70 7.34
C LYS A 119 -0.07 -28.81 7.74
N ASP A 120 0.44 -29.91 8.27
CA ASP A 120 -0.38 -31.08 8.61
C ASP A 120 -1.21 -30.81 9.87
N ARG A 121 -0.63 -30.11 10.86
CA ARG A 121 -1.37 -29.65 12.05
C ARG A 121 -2.53 -28.73 11.67
N PHE A 122 -2.27 -27.75 10.80
CA PHE A 122 -3.29 -26.86 10.28
C PHE A 122 -4.36 -27.62 9.49
N GLY A 123 -3.96 -28.51 8.58
CA GLY A 123 -4.89 -29.32 7.78
C GLY A 123 -5.81 -30.20 8.62
N LYS A 124 -5.27 -30.87 9.64
CA LYS A 124 -6.07 -31.67 10.60
C LYS A 124 -7.09 -30.81 11.34
N GLN A 125 -6.69 -29.60 11.78
CA GLN A 125 -7.59 -28.71 12.49
C GLN A 125 -8.67 -28.12 11.57
N LEU A 126 -8.30 -27.76 10.34
CA LEU A 126 -9.24 -27.30 9.32
C LEU A 126 -10.28 -28.39 9.00
N ALA A 127 -9.85 -29.64 8.81
CA ALA A 127 -10.75 -30.76 8.56
C ALA A 127 -11.72 -31.03 9.72
N LYS A 128 -11.29 -30.81 10.97
CA LYS A 128 -12.15 -30.85 12.17
C LYS A 128 -13.12 -29.68 12.27
N LEU A 129 -12.80 -28.52 11.69
CA LEU A 129 -13.67 -27.34 11.73
C LEU A 129 -14.75 -27.42 10.63
N LEU A 130 -14.37 -27.96 9.47
CA LEU A 130 -15.24 -28.17 8.32
C LEU A 130 -16.14 -29.42 8.45
N SER A 131 -16.15 -30.10 9.59
CA SER A 131 -17.07 -31.22 9.85
C SER A 131 -18.50 -30.74 10.11
N HIS A 132 -19.05 -30.00 9.16
CA HIS A 132 -20.46 -29.67 9.04
C HIS A 132 -21.22 -30.86 8.41
N PRO A 133 -22.53 -31.05 8.66
CA PRO A 133 -23.27 -32.25 8.24
C PRO A 133 -23.51 -32.39 6.73
N ASP A 134 -23.02 -31.47 5.90
CA ASP A 134 -23.31 -31.45 4.47
C ASP A 134 -22.36 -32.42 3.72
N PRO A 135 -22.88 -33.51 3.12
CA PRO A 135 -22.09 -34.52 2.44
C PRO A 135 -21.58 -34.10 1.06
N THR A 136 -21.95 -32.92 0.56
CA THR A 136 -21.61 -32.48 -0.81
C THR A 136 -20.19 -31.93 -0.96
N CYS A 137 -19.50 -31.64 0.15
CA CYS A 137 -18.17 -31.04 0.17
C CYS A 137 -17.17 -31.99 0.85
N GLY A 138 -16.44 -32.78 0.07
CA GLY A 138 -15.53 -33.81 0.59
C GLY A 138 -14.41 -33.23 1.45
N ARG A 139 -14.23 -33.74 2.68
CA ARG A 139 -13.16 -33.31 3.62
C ARG A 139 -11.75 -33.36 3.03
N SER A 140 -11.51 -34.22 2.02
CA SER A 140 -10.23 -34.37 1.32
C SER A 140 -9.91 -33.24 0.32
N GLU A 141 -10.89 -32.42 -0.04
CA GLU A 141 -10.74 -31.35 -1.04
C GLU A 141 -10.22 -30.03 -0.42
N TYR A 142 -10.32 -29.91 0.90
CA TYR A 142 -9.89 -28.71 1.62
C TYR A 142 -8.50 -28.88 2.23
N GLY A 143 -7.60 -27.96 1.89
CA GLY A 143 -6.22 -27.94 2.38
C GLY A 143 -5.69 -26.52 2.58
N THR A 144 -4.37 -26.39 2.73
CA THR A 144 -3.72 -25.08 2.97
C THR A 144 -4.01 -24.02 1.91
N HIS A 145 -4.31 -24.44 0.68
CA HIS A 145 -4.66 -23.51 -0.41
C HIS A 145 -6.13 -23.09 -0.41
N SER A 146 -7.01 -23.79 0.31
CA SER A 146 -8.45 -23.57 0.20
C SER A 146 -8.90 -22.24 0.76
N ILE A 147 -8.24 -21.71 1.80
CA ILE A 147 -8.51 -20.35 2.30
C ILE A 147 -8.26 -19.32 1.21
N ARG A 148 -7.10 -19.41 0.53
CA ARG A 148 -6.73 -18.47 -0.53
C ARG A 148 -7.67 -18.59 -1.74
N LYS A 149 -8.01 -19.81 -2.13
CA LYS A 149 -8.97 -20.05 -3.22
C LYS A 149 -10.36 -19.52 -2.86
N GLY A 150 -10.87 -19.83 -1.67
CA GLY A 150 -12.16 -19.35 -1.19
C GLY A 150 -12.22 -17.82 -1.10
N ALA A 151 -11.15 -17.18 -0.62
CA ALA A 151 -11.03 -15.73 -0.61
C ALA A 151 -11.11 -15.12 -2.03
N ALA A 152 -10.37 -15.67 -2.98
CA ALA A 152 -10.42 -15.23 -4.38
C ALA A 152 -11.82 -15.44 -4.98
N THR A 153 -12.43 -16.61 -4.74
CA THR A 153 -13.79 -16.91 -5.20
C THR A 153 -14.78 -15.91 -4.62
N PHE A 154 -14.78 -15.72 -3.30
CA PHE A 154 -15.67 -14.78 -2.61
C PHE A 154 -15.56 -13.35 -3.17
N ALA A 155 -14.33 -12.86 -3.36
CA ALA A 155 -14.10 -11.53 -3.92
C ALA A 155 -14.66 -11.40 -5.34
N CYS A 156 -14.55 -12.45 -6.16
CA CYS A 156 -14.95 -12.42 -7.57
C CYS A 156 -16.40 -12.87 -7.83
N SER A 157 -17.07 -13.55 -6.91
CA SER A 157 -18.39 -14.16 -7.15
C SER A 157 -19.57 -13.32 -6.65
N GLY A 158 -19.34 -12.23 -5.92
CA GLY A 158 -20.40 -11.45 -5.28
C GLY A 158 -21.08 -10.41 -6.18
N SER A 159 -20.46 -10.00 -7.30
CA SER A 159 -20.99 -8.94 -8.19
C SER A 159 -20.28 -8.94 -9.55
N THR A 160 -20.96 -8.41 -10.58
CA THR A 160 -20.35 -8.13 -11.89
C THR A 160 -19.37 -6.95 -11.86
N GLY A 161 -19.41 -6.14 -10.79
CA GLY A 161 -18.46 -5.04 -10.50
C GLY A 161 -17.44 -5.39 -9.42
N GLY A 162 -16.99 -6.65 -9.37
CA GLY A 162 -16.02 -7.13 -8.37
C GLY A 162 -14.60 -6.55 -8.52
N PRO A 163 -13.70 -6.84 -7.56
CA PRO A 163 -12.32 -6.37 -7.62
C PRO A 163 -11.58 -6.84 -8.87
N SER A 164 -10.60 -6.04 -9.31
CA SER A 164 -9.74 -6.39 -10.43
C SER A 164 -9.06 -7.74 -10.20
N ILE A 165 -9.14 -8.64 -11.20
CA ILE A 165 -8.49 -9.95 -11.16
C ILE A 165 -6.97 -9.82 -10.95
N VAL A 166 -6.36 -8.73 -11.43
CA VAL A 166 -4.94 -8.43 -11.19
C VAL A 166 -4.68 -8.27 -9.69
N SER A 167 -5.50 -7.48 -9.00
CA SER A 167 -5.38 -7.27 -7.55
C SER A 167 -5.60 -8.57 -6.77
N VAL A 168 -6.56 -9.39 -7.20
CA VAL A 168 -6.85 -10.70 -6.60
C VAL A 168 -5.65 -11.65 -6.75
N CYS A 169 -5.10 -11.77 -7.95
CA CYS A 169 -3.94 -12.60 -8.22
C CYS A 169 -2.71 -12.12 -7.46
N LEU A 170 -2.45 -10.81 -7.40
CA LEU A 170 -1.34 -10.24 -6.64
C LEU A 170 -1.46 -10.54 -5.14
N ARG A 171 -2.63 -10.35 -4.53
CA ARG A 171 -2.88 -10.73 -3.11
C ARG A 171 -2.80 -12.23 -2.87
N CYS A 172 -3.21 -13.03 -3.85
CA CYS A 172 -3.06 -14.49 -3.80
C CYS A 172 -1.62 -14.95 -4.08
N GLY A 173 -0.70 -14.06 -4.47
CA GLY A 173 0.64 -14.42 -4.89
C GLY A 173 0.67 -15.37 -6.09
N TRP A 174 -0.35 -15.30 -6.95
CA TRP A 174 -0.45 -16.06 -8.19
C TRP A 174 0.27 -15.31 -9.31
N SER A 175 0.92 -16.06 -10.21
CA SER A 175 1.52 -15.46 -11.40
C SER A 175 0.42 -14.94 -12.32
N LEU A 176 0.62 -13.74 -12.87
CA LEU A 176 -0.25 -13.20 -13.93
C LEU A 176 0.21 -13.68 -15.32
N GLY A 177 1.31 -14.44 -15.39
CA GLY A 177 1.95 -14.88 -16.62
C GLY A 177 2.88 -13.82 -17.23
N ASN A 178 3.69 -14.26 -18.19
CA ASN A 178 4.83 -13.48 -18.71
C ASN A 178 4.46 -12.14 -19.36
N VAL A 179 3.25 -12.04 -19.94
CA VAL A 179 2.79 -10.82 -20.63
C VAL A 179 2.18 -9.86 -19.61
N LEU A 180 1.17 -10.29 -18.86
CA LEU A 180 0.43 -9.41 -17.95
C LEU A 180 1.32 -8.86 -16.83
N GLU A 181 2.27 -9.63 -16.28
CA GLU A 181 3.19 -9.11 -15.23
C GLU A 181 4.06 -7.94 -15.71
N ARG A 182 4.28 -7.80 -17.01
CA ARG A 182 5.09 -6.70 -17.60
C ARG A 182 4.31 -5.41 -17.76
N TYR A 183 2.97 -5.49 -17.84
CA TYR A 183 2.11 -4.35 -18.17
C TYR A 183 1.13 -3.99 -17.05
N MET A 184 0.72 -4.97 -16.25
CA MET A 184 -0.23 -4.82 -15.15
C MET A 184 0.55 -4.77 -13.83
N HIS A 185 0.72 -3.56 -13.32
CA HIS A 185 1.40 -3.32 -12.04
C HIS A 185 0.40 -3.22 -10.88
N TYR A 186 0.95 -3.24 -9.66
CA TYR A 186 0.17 -2.98 -8.45
C TYR A 186 -0.62 -1.68 -8.58
N GLU A 187 -1.93 -1.79 -8.45
CA GLU A 187 -2.86 -0.68 -8.50
C GLU A 187 -3.41 -0.45 -7.09
N GLY A 188 -3.06 0.69 -6.49
CA GLY A 188 -3.37 0.94 -5.09
C GLY A 188 -4.87 0.95 -4.78
N ALA A 189 -5.69 1.53 -5.65
CA ALA A 189 -7.12 1.61 -5.44
C ALA A 189 -7.79 0.23 -5.57
N GLY A 190 -7.43 -0.56 -6.60
CA GLY A 190 -7.84 -1.94 -6.76
C GLY A 190 -7.48 -2.85 -5.56
N ASP A 191 -6.27 -2.72 -5.02
CA ASP A 191 -5.85 -3.49 -3.84
C ASP A 191 -6.60 -3.07 -2.56
N GLN A 192 -6.81 -1.76 -2.37
CA GLN A 192 -7.58 -1.23 -1.25
C GLN A 192 -9.05 -1.67 -1.32
N PHE A 193 -9.65 -1.61 -2.51
CA PHE A 193 -11.01 -2.08 -2.76
C PHE A 193 -11.14 -3.57 -2.47
N LEU A 194 -10.23 -4.39 -3.00
CA LEU A 194 -10.17 -5.81 -2.69
C LEU A 194 -10.00 -6.06 -1.18
N GLY A 195 -9.16 -5.29 -0.50
CA GLY A 195 -8.99 -5.39 0.94
C GLY A 195 -10.27 -5.15 1.73
N ARG A 196 -11.07 -4.16 1.32
CA ARG A 196 -12.38 -3.87 1.91
C ARG A 196 -13.40 -4.99 1.67
N VAL A 197 -13.45 -5.51 0.44
CA VAL A 197 -14.30 -6.68 0.11
C VAL A 197 -13.91 -7.88 0.98
N MET A 198 -12.61 -8.16 1.11
CA MET A 198 -12.10 -9.26 1.93
C MET A 198 -12.32 -9.06 3.43
N ALA A 199 -12.49 -7.81 3.89
CA ALA A 199 -12.89 -7.50 5.26
C ALA A 199 -14.40 -7.70 5.51
N GLY A 200 -15.17 -8.09 4.48
CA GLY A 200 -16.61 -8.33 4.58
C GLY A 200 -17.46 -7.06 4.58
N LEU A 201 -16.92 -5.92 4.13
CA LEU A 201 -17.68 -4.68 4.09
C LEU A 201 -18.80 -4.73 3.03
N PRO A 202 -19.97 -4.11 3.30
CA PRO A 202 -21.12 -4.18 2.40
C PRO A 202 -20.94 -3.30 1.17
N ILE A 203 -20.51 -3.89 0.04
CA ILE A 203 -20.18 -3.19 -1.22
C ILE A 203 -21.29 -2.27 -1.76
N ASN A 204 -22.55 -2.55 -1.44
CA ASN A 204 -23.73 -1.82 -1.92
C ASN A 204 -24.30 -0.85 -0.87
N ASP A 205 -23.48 -0.42 0.07
CA ASP A 205 -23.90 0.48 1.15
C ASP A 205 -22.86 1.58 1.39
N ALA A 206 -23.31 2.75 1.86
CA ALA A 206 -22.42 3.87 2.18
C ALA A 206 -21.39 3.52 3.27
N SER A 207 -21.73 2.60 4.17
CA SER A 207 -20.84 2.07 5.21
C SER A 207 -19.65 1.27 4.66
N PHE A 208 -19.63 0.94 3.35
CA PHE A 208 -18.43 0.40 2.71
C PHE A 208 -17.22 1.34 2.84
N ALA A 209 -17.46 2.65 2.99
CA ALA A 209 -16.43 3.67 3.17
C ALA A 209 -15.95 3.83 4.62
N ILE A 210 -16.43 3.01 5.57
CA ILE A 210 -16.00 3.06 6.97
C ILE A 210 -14.49 2.88 7.09
N LEU A 211 -13.85 3.64 7.99
CA LEU A 211 -12.42 3.50 8.25
C LEU A 211 -12.17 2.31 9.20
N PRO A 212 -11.00 1.67 9.12
CA PRO A 212 -10.60 0.73 10.17
C PRO A 212 -10.62 1.44 11.53
N PRO A 213 -10.97 0.74 12.63
CA PRO A 213 -10.89 1.31 13.96
C PRO A 213 -9.48 1.84 14.24
N HIS A 214 -9.38 3.12 14.60
CA HIS A 214 -8.12 3.79 14.90
C HIS A 214 -8.32 4.84 16.00
N PHE A 215 -7.23 5.29 16.61
CA PHE A 215 -7.26 6.41 17.55
C PHE A 215 -7.16 7.73 16.79
N LYS A 216 -7.91 8.76 17.21
CA LYS A 216 -7.87 10.09 16.62
C LYS A 216 -6.46 10.70 16.68
N MET A 217 -6.11 11.48 15.65
CA MET A 217 -4.86 12.24 15.59
C MET A 217 -5.08 13.73 15.93
N PRO A 218 -4.13 14.40 16.61
CA PRO A 218 -2.91 13.83 17.21
C PRO A 218 -3.23 12.86 18.36
N PHE A 219 -2.31 11.94 18.64
CA PHE A 219 -2.52 10.85 19.59
C PHE A 219 -2.94 11.38 20.97
N ASP A 220 -4.07 10.86 21.45
CA ASP A 220 -4.59 11.10 22.79
C ASP A 220 -3.53 10.73 23.86
N SER A 221 -3.43 11.53 24.93
CA SER A 221 -2.50 11.30 26.04
C SER A 221 -2.74 9.95 26.72
N ASP A 222 -3.99 9.52 26.81
CA ASP A 222 -4.39 8.24 27.40
C ASP A 222 -3.90 7.07 26.55
N VAL A 223 -4.00 7.21 25.22
CA VAL A 223 -3.51 6.22 24.25
C VAL A 223 -1.98 6.15 24.31
N SER A 224 -1.30 7.29 24.44
CA SER A 224 0.16 7.36 24.56
C SER A 224 0.65 6.70 25.85
N SER A 225 -0.06 6.94 26.96
CA SER A 225 0.19 6.29 28.26
C SER A 225 -0.01 4.77 28.18
N ALA A 226 -1.08 4.31 27.52
CA ALA A 226 -1.32 2.88 27.31
C ALA A 226 -0.23 2.24 26.44
N ILE A 227 0.19 2.88 25.34
CA ILE A 227 1.27 2.38 24.49
C ILE A 227 2.57 2.22 25.28
N ASN A 228 2.93 3.19 26.11
CA ASN A 228 4.14 3.14 26.93
C ASN A 228 4.08 2.03 28.01
N LYS A 229 2.90 1.77 28.58
CA LYS A 229 2.69 0.70 29.56
C LYS A 229 2.70 -0.70 28.93
N VAL A 230 2.24 -0.81 27.69
CA VAL A 230 1.98 -2.11 27.03
C VAL A 230 3.16 -2.53 26.16
N PHE A 231 3.77 -1.58 25.47
CA PHE A 231 4.85 -1.80 24.50
C PHE A 231 6.05 -0.89 24.80
N PRO A 232 6.73 -1.05 25.96
CA PRO A 232 7.90 -0.23 26.32
C PRO A 232 9.06 -0.31 25.31
N SER A 233 9.04 -1.28 24.39
CA SER A 233 10.04 -1.48 23.32
C SER A 233 9.44 -1.71 21.92
N LEU A 234 8.26 -1.13 21.65
CA LEU A 234 7.63 -0.92 20.33
C LEU A 234 6.66 -2.00 19.74
N SER A 235 5.41 -1.53 19.57
CA SER A 235 4.34 -1.75 18.57
C SER A 235 3.82 -3.12 18.09
N ARG A 236 2.48 -3.24 18.25
CA ARG A 236 1.39 -3.56 17.27
C ARG A 236 0.78 -4.97 17.17
N ALA A 237 -0.50 -5.00 17.57
CA ALA A 237 -1.65 -5.84 17.16
C ALA A 237 -1.73 -7.30 17.61
N LEU A 238 -2.86 -7.67 18.26
CA LEU A 238 -3.68 -8.88 18.00
C LEU A 238 -4.75 -9.04 19.11
N GLU A 239 -6.02 -8.80 18.79
CA GLU A 239 -7.16 -9.35 19.53
C GLU A 239 -8.06 -10.05 18.53
N MET A 240 -8.77 -11.08 18.98
CA MET A 240 -9.74 -11.88 18.21
C MET A 240 -9.15 -13.07 17.44
N LEU A 241 -8.89 -14.13 18.21
CA LEU A 241 -8.99 -15.58 17.88
C LEU A 241 -8.31 -16.46 18.94
N ILE A 242 -7.97 -15.85 20.09
CA ILE A 242 -6.98 -16.39 20.99
C ILE A 242 -7.70 -17.02 22.21
N PRO A 243 -7.35 -18.27 22.62
CA PRO A 243 -7.93 -18.92 23.80
C PRO A 243 -7.74 -18.09 25.07
N LYS A 244 -8.72 -18.06 25.99
CA LYS A 244 -8.64 -17.28 27.25
C LYS A 244 -7.39 -17.54 28.10
N SER A 245 -6.75 -18.69 27.93
CA SER A 245 -5.50 -19.08 28.60
C SER A 245 -4.23 -18.54 27.92
N HIS A 246 -4.35 -17.87 26.78
CA HIS A 246 -3.21 -17.47 25.98
C HIS A 246 -2.41 -16.34 26.63
N PRO A 247 -1.06 -16.37 26.50
CA PRO A 247 -0.16 -15.39 27.10
C PRO A 247 -0.53 -13.91 26.90
N ILE A 248 -1.18 -13.57 25.78
CA ILE A 248 -1.59 -12.21 25.45
C ILE A 248 -2.53 -11.57 26.49
N PHE A 249 -3.39 -12.37 27.13
CA PHE A 249 -4.32 -11.91 28.15
C PHE A 249 -3.65 -11.58 29.49
N TYR A 250 -2.38 -11.96 29.67
CA TYR A 250 -1.56 -11.52 30.81
C TYR A 250 -0.76 -10.25 30.50
N SER A 251 -0.88 -9.69 29.28
CA SER A 251 -0.28 -8.40 28.98
C SER A 251 -1.00 -7.27 29.72
N ARG A 252 -0.33 -6.13 29.86
CA ARG A 252 -0.85 -4.98 30.62
C ARG A 252 -2.18 -4.42 30.09
N VAL A 253 -2.45 -4.55 28.79
CA VAL A 253 -3.73 -4.14 28.19
C VAL A 253 -4.91 -4.83 28.84
N PHE A 254 -4.82 -6.14 29.09
CA PHE A 254 -5.94 -6.97 29.54
C PHE A 254 -5.98 -7.20 31.04
N THR A 255 -4.86 -6.96 31.73
CA THR A 255 -4.76 -7.11 33.19
C THR A 255 -5.17 -5.84 33.93
N ASP A 256 -5.07 -4.68 33.28
CA ASP A 256 -5.64 -3.43 33.77
C ASP A 256 -7.13 -3.36 33.40
N VAL A 257 -7.99 -3.37 34.42
CA VAL A 257 -9.45 -3.46 34.30
C VAL A 257 -10.04 -2.26 33.53
N ASP A 258 -9.39 -1.10 33.63
CA ASP A 258 -9.89 0.15 33.05
C ASP A 258 -9.31 0.44 31.67
N MET A 259 -8.20 -0.21 31.30
CA MET A 259 -7.45 0.11 30.09
C MET A 259 -8.21 -0.26 28.80
N VAL A 260 -8.82 -1.44 28.71
CA VAL A 260 -9.59 -1.83 27.51
C VAL A 260 -10.86 -0.96 27.34
N PRO A 261 -11.70 -0.76 28.37
CA PRO A 261 -12.84 0.16 28.27
C PRO A 261 -12.44 1.57 27.85
N MET A 262 -11.39 2.12 28.47
CA MET A 262 -10.84 3.43 28.12
C MET A 262 -10.39 3.49 26.65
N LEU A 263 -9.59 2.52 26.19
CA LEU A 263 -9.12 2.49 24.80
C LEU A 263 -10.27 2.33 23.80
N LYS A 264 -11.26 1.46 24.10
CA LYS A 264 -12.43 1.29 23.24
C LYS A 264 -13.23 2.58 23.06
N ALA A 265 -13.40 3.37 24.12
CA ALA A 265 -14.09 4.66 24.06
C ALA A 265 -13.38 5.70 23.19
N ARG A 266 -12.06 5.53 22.95
CA ARG A 266 -11.25 6.43 22.12
C ARG A 266 -11.10 5.97 20.67
N LEU A 267 -11.60 4.79 20.32
CA LEU A 267 -11.58 4.29 18.94
C LEU A 267 -12.61 5.01 18.09
N VAL A 268 -12.20 5.42 16.90
CA VAL A 268 -13.06 6.01 15.89
C VAL A 268 -12.98 5.23 14.60
N THR A 269 -14.06 5.29 13.83
CA THR A 269 -14.20 4.66 12.51
C THR A 269 -14.47 5.70 11.41
N HIS A 270 -14.33 6.98 11.76
CA HIS A 270 -14.47 8.15 10.90
C HIS A 270 -13.46 9.21 11.36
N ASP A 271 -12.79 9.85 10.40
CA ASP A 271 -11.80 10.88 10.66
C ASP A 271 -11.67 11.78 9.42
N SER A 272 -11.43 13.08 9.62
CA SER A 272 -11.09 14.04 8.58
C SER A 272 -9.63 13.94 8.14
N VAL A 273 -8.75 13.39 8.99
CA VAL A 273 -7.31 13.27 8.71
C VAL A 273 -7.00 12.01 7.89
N LEU A 274 -7.73 10.92 8.14
CA LEU A 274 -7.53 9.64 7.43
C LEU A 274 -8.60 9.46 6.33
N PRO A 275 -8.27 9.63 5.05
CA PRO A 275 -9.24 9.46 3.97
C PRO A 275 -9.57 7.98 3.75
N ALA A 276 -10.85 7.69 3.47
CA ALA A 276 -11.29 6.36 3.03
C ALA A 276 -10.82 6.10 1.58
N THR A 277 -10.03 5.06 1.37
CA THR A 277 -9.46 4.71 0.06
C THR A 277 -10.05 3.43 -0.52
N GLY A 278 -9.89 3.17 -1.82
CA GLY A 278 -10.45 1.99 -2.48
C GLY A 278 -12.00 1.99 -2.51
N ILE A 279 -12.60 3.18 -2.56
CA ILE A 279 -14.06 3.35 -2.59
C ILE A 279 -14.52 3.42 -4.04
N PRO A 280 -15.39 2.49 -4.50
CA PRO A 280 -15.90 2.53 -5.85
C PRO A 280 -16.93 3.67 -6.02
N PRO A 281 -17.11 4.22 -7.24
CA PRO A 281 -17.95 5.40 -7.46
C PRO A 281 -19.40 5.25 -6.97
N HIS A 282 -19.99 4.06 -7.10
CA HIS A 282 -21.38 3.83 -6.69
C HIS A 282 -21.59 3.94 -5.17
N VAL A 283 -20.58 3.66 -4.35
CA VAL A 283 -20.68 3.87 -2.89
C VAL A 283 -20.84 5.35 -2.56
N GLY A 284 -20.19 6.24 -3.32
CA GLY A 284 -20.42 7.68 -3.24
C GLY A 284 -21.86 8.05 -3.54
N LEU A 285 -22.43 7.48 -4.61
CA LEU A 285 -23.84 7.67 -4.97
C LEU A 285 -24.80 7.16 -3.88
N HIS A 286 -24.52 6.01 -3.27
CA HIS A 286 -25.31 5.49 -2.16
C HIS A 286 -25.30 6.42 -0.94
N LYS A 287 -24.14 7.03 -0.63
CA LYS A 287 -24.02 8.01 0.45
C LYS A 287 -24.91 9.22 0.19
N GLU A 288 -24.88 9.74 -1.04
CA GLU A 288 -25.72 10.86 -1.45
C GLU A 288 -27.22 10.53 -1.42
N LEU A 289 -27.59 9.35 -1.92
CA LEU A 289 -28.97 8.87 -1.89
C LEU A 289 -29.47 8.67 -0.45
N THR A 290 -28.63 8.15 0.43
CA THR A 290 -28.97 7.96 1.85
C THR A 290 -29.20 9.31 2.53
N ARG A 291 -28.34 10.31 2.24
CA ARG A 291 -28.51 11.69 2.72
C ARG A 291 -29.83 12.29 2.23
N ALA A 292 -30.08 12.26 0.92
CA ALA A 292 -31.31 12.77 0.32
C ALA A 292 -32.57 12.08 0.87
N THR A 293 -32.52 10.75 1.06
CA THR A 293 -33.65 9.99 1.63
C THR A 293 -33.91 10.36 3.10
N THR A 294 -32.85 10.62 3.86
CA THR A 294 -32.97 11.03 5.28
C THR A 294 -33.57 12.43 5.39
N GLU A 295 -33.10 13.36 4.56
CA GLU A 295 -33.66 14.71 4.45
C GLU A 295 -35.12 14.66 4.00
N MET A 296 -35.45 13.84 3.00
CA MET A 296 -36.84 13.67 2.54
C MET A 296 -37.77 13.13 3.64
N ARG A 297 -37.28 12.21 4.47
CA ARG A 297 -38.05 11.64 5.60
C ARG A 297 -38.24 12.62 6.76
N SER A 298 -37.38 13.63 6.92
CA SER A 298 -37.57 14.66 7.95
C SER A 298 -38.57 15.74 7.55
N ILE A 299 -38.89 15.87 6.25
CA ILE A 299 -39.82 16.89 5.73
C ILE A 299 -41.17 16.89 6.47
N PRO A 300 -41.89 15.77 6.64
CA PRO A 300 -43.21 15.81 7.28
C PRO A 300 -43.17 16.33 8.72
N ASN A 301 -42.14 15.98 9.48
CA ASN A 301 -42.01 16.41 10.88
C ASN A 301 -41.67 17.90 10.97
N GLU A 302 -40.84 18.40 10.07
CA GLU A 302 -40.52 19.82 9.97
C GLU A 302 -41.75 20.64 9.53
N VAL A 303 -42.56 20.12 8.60
CA VAL A 303 -43.84 20.73 8.20
C VAL A 303 -44.82 20.77 9.38
N ILE A 304 -45.00 19.65 10.09
CA ILE A 304 -45.88 19.59 11.28
C ILE A 304 -45.43 20.60 12.33
N ARG A 305 -44.13 20.62 12.65
CA ARG A 305 -43.57 21.55 13.64
C ARG A 305 -43.75 23.01 13.22
N GLY A 306 -43.59 23.31 11.94
CA GLY A 306 -43.83 24.65 11.38
C GLY A 306 -45.31 25.06 11.48
N VAL A 307 -46.23 24.15 11.14
CA VAL A 307 -47.67 24.37 11.23
C VAL A 307 -48.11 24.57 12.68
N ASP A 308 -47.65 23.73 13.62
CA ASP A 308 -47.97 23.87 15.06
C ASP A 308 -47.50 25.22 15.60
N ALA A 309 -46.25 25.61 15.32
CA ALA A 309 -45.72 26.90 15.75
C ALA A 309 -46.52 28.09 15.19
N LEU A 310 -46.99 28.00 13.95
CA LEU A 310 -47.80 29.03 13.30
C LEU A 310 -49.24 29.08 13.82
N LEU A 311 -49.85 27.95 14.17
CA LEU A 311 -51.17 27.88 14.79
C LEU A 311 -51.17 28.49 16.20
N GLU A 312 -50.11 28.26 16.97
CA GLU A 312 -49.87 28.90 18.26
C GLU A 312 -49.66 30.42 18.10
N THR A 313 -48.88 30.83 17.11
CA THR A 313 -48.55 32.26 16.89
C THR A 313 -49.74 33.07 16.35
N LYS A 314 -50.56 32.48 15.46
CA LYS A 314 -51.71 33.17 14.82
C LYS A 314 -53.04 32.99 15.56
N GLY A 315 -53.03 32.36 16.74
CA GLY A 315 -54.15 32.37 17.68
C GLY A 315 -55.45 31.78 17.12
N VAL A 316 -55.60 30.45 17.19
CA VAL A 316 -56.83 29.71 16.86
C VAL A 316 -58.08 30.23 17.64
N ALA A 317 -57.87 30.95 18.75
CA ALA A 317 -58.92 31.49 19.62
C ALA A 317 -59.86 32.52 18.97
N ALA A 318 -59.52 33.10 17.80
CA ALA A 318 -60.34 34.13 17.15
C ALA A 318 -61.41 33.58 16.17
N GLY A 319 -61.54 32.26 15.99
CA GLY A 319 -62.62 31.64 15.21
C GLY A 319 -62.55 31.82 13.69
N ASN A 320 -61.51 32.45 13.15
CA ASN A 320 -61.37 32.77 11.72
C ASN A 320 -60.36 31.86 11.00
N LEU A 321 -60.55 30.55 11.07
CA LEU A 321 -59.74 29.61 10.27
C LEU A 321 -60.32 29.50 8.85
N THR A 322 -59.84 30.33 7.92
CA THR A 322 -60.28 30.27 6.52
C THR A 322 -59.39 29.31 5.71
N GLN A 323 -59.96 28.64 4.70
CA GLN A 323 -59.21 27.78 3.77
C GLN A 323 -58.04 28.53 3.10
N ARG A 324 -58.22 29.83 2.87
CA ARG A 324 -57.20 30.73 2.33
C ARG A 324 -56.00 30.85 3.28
N LEU A 325 -56.25 31.14 4.55
CA LEU A 325 -55.20 31.25 5.57
C LEU A 325 -54.42 29.94 5.72
N LEU A 326 -55.10 28.80 5.66
CA LEU A 326 -54.49 27.48 5.70
C LEU A 326 -53.58 27.22 4.49
N LYS A 327 -54.02 27.59 3.27
CA LYS A 327 -53.20 27.50 2.05
C LYS A 327 -51.97 28.40 2.09
N GLU A 328 -52.14 29.67 2.50
CA GLU A 328 -51.03 30.62 2.61
C GLU A 328 -50.00 30.13 3.64
N THR A 329 -50.46 29.59 4.78
CA THR A 329 -49.59 29.05 5.84
C THR A 329 -48.83 27.81 5.37
N LEU A 330 -49.47 26.89 4.65
CA LEU A 330 -48.81 25.71 4.05
C LEU A 330 -47.73 26.12 3.04
N VAL A 331 -47.99 27.15 2.23
CA VAL A 331 -47.01 27.66 1.26
C VAL A 331 -45.82 28.30 1.97
N GLU A 332 -46.04 29.07 3.05
CA GLU A 332 -44.96 29.68 3.84
C GLU A 332 -44.04 28.64 4.50
N VAL A 333 -44.57 27.51 4.96
CA VAL A 333 -43.78 26.44 5.58
C VAL A 333 -43.05 25.60 4.52
N VAL A 334 -43.68 25.33 3.37
CA VAL A 334 -43.12 24.44 2.33
C VAL A 334 -42.12 25.17 1.42
N ALA A 335 -42.28 26.48 1.18
CA ALA A 335 -41.44 27.23 0.24
C ALA A 335 -39.93 27.22 0.61
N PRO A 336 -39.52 27.45 1.87
CA PRO A 336 -38.11 27.35 2.27
C PRO A 336 -37.54 25.95 2.09
N MET A 337 -38.37 24.91 2.30
CA MET A 337 -37.97 23.51 2.17
C MET A 337 -37.78 23.13 0.69
N VAL A 338 -38.67 23.56 -0.19
CA VAL A 338 -38.54 23.37 -1.63
C VAL A 338 -37.32 24.12 -2.18
N GLN A 339 -37.05 25.33 -1.67
CA GLN A 339 -35.81 26.05 -2.00
C GLN A 339 -34.56 25.31 -1.52
N ALA A 340 -34.55 24.80 -0.29
CA ALA A 340 -33.42 24.02 0.23
C ALA A 340 -33.18 22.73 -0.59
N LEU A 341 -34.24 22.01 -0.99
CA LEU A 341 -34.11 20.85 -1.89
C LEU A 341 -33.64 21.24 -3.29
N ALA A 342 -34.13 22.35 -3.84
CA ALA A 342 -33.71 22.84 -5.16
C ALA A 342 -32.23 23.28 -5.15
N SER A 343 -31.76 23.91 -4.08
CA SER A 343 -30.34 24.27 -3.90
C SER A 343 -29.44 23.06 -3.65
N SER A 344 -29.97 21.95 -3.11
CA SER A 344 -29.23 20.68 -2.96
C SER A 344 -29.16 19.87 -4.27
N ALA A 345 -30.06 20.16 -5.23
CA ALA A 345 -30.11 19.54 -6.56
C ALA A 345 -29.21 20.24 -7.61
N GLU A 346 -28.72 21.45 -7.32
CA GLU A 346 -27.63 22.02 -8.09
C GLU A 346 -26.36 21.22 -7.80
N VAL A 347 -25.98 20.38 -8.77
CA VAL A 347 -24.66 19.78 -8.84
C VAL A 347 -23.66 20.92 -8.87
N SER A 348 -23.18 21.32 -7.70
CA SER A 348 -21.95 22.07 -7.60
C SER A 348 -20.88 21.19 -8.27
N PRO A 349 -20.16 21.66 -9.30
CA PRO A 349 -18.87 21.06 -9.59
C PRO A 349 -18.14 21.08 -8.25
N ALA A 350 -17.62 19.91 -7.86
CA ALA A 350 -16.93 19.72 -6.59
C ALA A 350 -16.11 20.98 -6.32
N PRO A 351 -16.29 21.68 -5.18
CA PRO A 351 -15.41 22.78 -4.85
C PRO A 351 -14.01 22.21 -4.98
N ALA A 352 -13.24 22.75 -5.93
CA ALA A 352 -11.85 22.39 -6.08
C ALA A 352 -11.28 22.46 -4.68
N ALA A 353 -10.92 21.30 -4.13
CA ALA A 353 -10.46 21.21 -2.76
C ALA A 353 -9.47 22.36 -2.58
N PRO A 354 -9.64 23.22 -1.54
CA PRO A 354 -8.70 24.33 -1.33
C PRO A 354 -7.31 23.71 -1.44
N PRO A 355 -6.41 24.28 -2.27
CA PRO A 355 -5.17 23.63 -2.63
C PRO A 355 -4.55 23.13 -1.34
N CYS A 356 -4.56 21.81 -1.17
CA CYS A 356 -3.96 21.19 -0.01
C CYS A 356 -2.51 21.63 -0.13
N ILE A 357 -2.11 22.57 0.74
CA ILE A 357 -0.71 22.81 1.00
C ILE A 357 -0.28 21.48 1.59
N VAL A 358 0.21 20.60 0.72
CA VAL A 358 0.98 19.45 1.14
C VAL A 358 2.21 20.07 1.74
N ASN A 359 2.13 20.39 3.04
CA ASN A 359 3.31 20.47 3.87
C ASN A 359 3.93 19.09 3.71
N TYR A 360 4.91 19.00 2.82
CA TYR A 360 5.89 17.95 2.90
C TYR A 360 6.43 18.09 4.32
N PRO A 361 6.19 17.13 5.23
CA PRO A 361 6.95 17.14 6.45
C PRO A 361 8.40 17.17 6.00
N ILE A 362 9.07 18.30 6.27
CA ILE A 362 10.52 18.34 6.31
C ILE A 362 10.83 17.46 7.50
N PHE A 363 10.87 16.17 7.24
CA PHE A 363 11.53 15.22 8.10
C PHE A 363 12.97 15.70 8.17
N GLU A 364 13.33 16.38 9.25
CA GLU A 364 14.72 16.44 9.69
C GLU A 364 15.12 15.01 10.05
N TRP A 365 15.45 14.25 9.01
CA TRP A 365 15.96 12.91 9.08
C TRP A 365 17.48 13.00 9.14
N ASN A 366 18.04 12.27 10.11
CA ASN A 366 19.43 12.23 10.52
C ASN A 366 20.46 12.41 9.37
N PRO A 367 21.57 13.16 9.58
CA PRO A 367 22.59 13.45 8.57
C PRO A 367 23.32 12.25 7.93
N TRP A 368 23.04 11.01 8.36
CA TRP A 368 23.83 9.81 8.02
C TRP A 368 23.16 8.82 7.05
N GLN A 369 21.94 9.08 6.55
CA GLN A 369 21.27 8.21 5.57
C GLN A 369 20.99 8.95 4.25
N GLN A 370 22.02 9.12 3.43
CA GLN A 370 21.96 9.83 2.15
C GLN A 370 21.34 9.05 0.98
N ARG A 371 20.20 8.34 1.11
CA ARG A 371 19.47 7.83 -0.09
C ARG A 371 17.97 7.64 0.14
N LEU A 372 17.23 8.75 0.13
CA LEU A 372 15.76 8.76 0.21
C LEU A 372 15.07 8.06 -0.99
N LEU A 373 15.77 7.84 -2.11
CA LEU A 373 15.21 7.19 -3.30
C LEU A 373 16.21 6.17 -3.89
N ASP A 374 16.58 5.14 -3.12
CA ASP A 374 17.55 4.10 -3.52
C ASP A 374 17.27 3.41 -4.86
N ASN A 375 16.02 3.42 -5.31
CA ASN A 375 15.57 2.85 -6.59
C ASN A 375 15.00 3.91 -7.54
N PHE A 376 15.34 5.19 -7.35
CA PHE A 376 14.91 6.24 -8.28
C PHE A 376 15.37 5.91 -9.69
N ILE A 377 14.48 6.12 -10.66
CA ILE A 377 14.83 6.14 -12.07
C ILE A 377 14.30 7.46 -12.61
N THR A 378 15.17 8.21 -13.28
CA THR A 378 14.80 9.46 -13.93
C THR A 378 13.75 9.17 -15.00
N PRO A 379 12.51 9.69 -14.89
CA PRO A 379 11.44 9.34 -15.81
C PRO A 379 11.76 9.75 -17.26
N SER A 380 11.34 8.93 -18.22
CA SER A 380 11.43 9.25 -19.66
C SER A 380 10.10 9.80 -20.15
N VAL A 381 9.83 11.06 -19.83
CA VAL A 381 8.58 11.76 -20.16
C VAL A 381 8.81 12.92 -21.13
N ASP A 382 7.73 13.44 -21.70
CA ASP A 382 7.76 14.67 -22.50
C ASP A 382 8.06 15.90 -21.65
N VAL A 383 8.36 17.03 -22.30
CA VAL A 383 8.75 18.27 -21.61
C VAL A 383 7.63 18.84 -20.73
N ALA A 384 6.36 18.72 -21.14
CA ALA A 384 5.21 19.24 -20.38
C ALA A 384 5.04 18.46 -19.06
N THR A 385 5.06 17.13 -19.15
CA THR A 385 4.98 16.23 -18.00
C THR A 385 6.19 16.41 -17.08
N ALA A 386 7.38 16.62 -17.65
CA ALA A 386 8.58 16.88 -16.87
C ALA A 386 8.48 18.20 -16.09
N TRP A 387 7.90 19.24 -16.68
CA TRP A 387 7.66 20.54 -16.02
C TRP A 387 6.68 20.42 -14.84
N GLN A 388 5.61 19.64 -15.02
CA GLN A 388 4.66 19.31 -13.95
C GLN A 388 5.35 18.59 -12.78
N LEU A 389 6.14 17.55 -13.04
CA LEU A 389 6.87 16.81 -12.01
C LEU A 389 7.94 17.67 -11.30
N TRP A 390 8.52 18.64 -11.98
CA TRP A 390 9.49 19.58 -11.41
C TRP A 390 8.88 20.44 -10.30
N TRP A 391 7.65 20.89 -10.51
CA TRP A 391 6.96 21.82 -9.62
C TRP A 391 6.01 21.16 -8.63
N CYS A 392 5.31 20.11 -9.03
CA CYS A 392 4.25 19.49 -8.23
C CYS A 392 4.62 18.08 -7.72
N GLY A 393 5.69 17.47 -8.25
CA GLY A 393 6.07 16.11 -7.89
C GLY A 393 5.00 15.08 -8.29
N ASN A 394 5.00 13.93 -7.62
CA ASN A 394 3.98 12.90 -7.82
C ASN A 394 3.55 12.32 -6.45
N ALA A 395 2.44 12.84 -5.93
CA ALA A 395 1.89 12.42 -4.65
C ALA A 395 1.53 10.92 -4.63
N GLY A 396 1.03 10.37 -5.75
CA GLY A 396 0.68 8.95 -5.87
C GLY A 396 1.88 8.02 -5.76
N MET A 397 3.07 8.48 -6.19
CA MET A 397 4.33 7.75 -6.07
C MET A 397 5.19 8.21 -4.89
N ARG A 398 4.65 9.05 -4.00
CA ARG A 398 5.38 9.69 -2.88
C ARG A 398 6.66 10.40 -3.34
N MET A 399 6.65 10.96 -4.54
CA MET A 399 7.79 11.70 -5.07
C MET A 399 7.60 13.20 -4.78
N PRO A 400 8.57 13.85 -4.10
CA PRO A 400 8.52 15.28 -3.92
C PRO A 400 8.71 15.99 -5.27
N PRO A 401 8.44 17.30 -5.36
CA PRO A 401 8.75 18.08 -6.54
C PRO A 401 10.23 17.93 -6.88
N PHE A 402 10.53 17.66 -8.15
CA PHE A 402 11.88 17.23 -8.53
C PHE A 402 12.92 18.33 -8.28
N ARG A 403 12.52 19.61 -8.22
CA ARG A 403 13.42 20.72 -7.83
C ARG A 403 14.08 20.53 -6.46
N LEU A 404 13.43 19.81 -5.54
CA LEU A 404 13.88 19.53 -4.17
C LEU A 404 14.81 18.32 -4.06
N ILE A 405 14.93 17.52 -5.13
CA ILE A 405 15.78 16.33 -5.15
C ILE A 405 17.25 16.76 -5.34
N LYS A 406 18.10 16.39 -4.39
CA LYS A 406 19.56 16.62 -4.44
C LYS A 406 20.28 15.40 -5.01
N ALA A 407 21.50 15.59 -5.52
CA ALA A 407 22.32 14.49 -6.06
C ALA A 407 22.55 13.37 -5.04
N GLY A 408 22.67 13.72 -3.76
CA GLY A 408 22.74 12.75 -2.65
C GLY A 408 21.42 12.08 -2.28
N HIS A 409 20.31 12.31 -2.99
CA HIS A 409 19.03 11.63 -2.73
C HIS A 409 18.76 10.49 -3.73
N ILE A 410 19.56 10.38 -4.79
CA ILE A 410 19.34 9.46 -5.92
C ILE A 410 20.56 8.56 -6.18
N PRO A 411 20.39 7.40 -6.83
CA PRO A 411 21.50 6.51 -7.16
C PRO A 411 22.52 7.22 -8.07
N ARG A 412 23.81 6.91 -7.89
CA ARG A 412 24.89 7.51 -8.70
C ARG A 412 24.67 7.37 -10.22
N SER A 413 24.05 6.28 -10.65
CA SER A 413 23.68 6.03 -12.06
C SER A 413 22.65 7.01 -12.62
N GLN A 414 21.83 7.63 -11.75
CA GLN A 414 20.77 8.57 -12.14
C GLN A 414 21.19 10.03 -12.01
N VAL A 415 22.32 10.34 -11.38
CA VAL A 415 22.81 11.72 -11.21
C VAL A 415 22.98 12.42 -12.55
N LYS A 416 23.56 11.74 -13.54
CA LYS A 416 23.76 12.30 -14.88
C LYS A 416 22.43 12.57 -15.60
N PRO A 417 21.51 11.59 -15.77
CA PRO A 417 20.18 11.84 -16.33
C PRO A 417 19.39 12.95 -15.62
N PHE A 418 19.43 12.98 -14.29
CA PHE A 418 18.71 13.99 -13.51
C PHE A 418 19.32 15.39 -13.65
N SER A 419 20.63 15.49 -13.88
CA SER A 419 21.29 16.76 -14.20
C SER A 419 20.85 17.30 -15.56
N GLU A 420 20.51 16.43 -16.53
CA GLU A 420 19.95 16.85 -17.82
C GLU A 420 18.55 17.42 -17.68
N TRP A 421 17.74 16.84 -16.79
CA TRP A 421 16.46 17.40 -16.38
C TRP A 421 16.64 18.80 -15.79
N ARG A 422 17.51 18.94 -14.79
CA ARG A 422 17.74 20.22 -14.12
C ARG A 422 18.16 21.32 -15.09
N PHE A 423 19.10 21.00 -16.00
CA PHE A 423 19.50 21.92 -17.07
C PHE A 423 18.34 22.38 -17.96
N ALA A 424 17.48 21.45 -18.39
CA ALA A 424 16.32 21.78 -19.21
C ALA A 424 15.29 22.61 -18.44
N MET A 425 15.05 22.31 -17.16
CA MET A 425 14.11 23.03 -16.31
C MET A 425 14.56 24.46 -16.02
N ASP A 426 15.85 24.67 -15.76
CA ASP A 426 16.43 26.01 -15.58
C ASP A 426 16.26 26.87 -16.84
N PHE A 427 16.40 26.28 -18.04
CA PHE A 427 16.13 26.98 -19.30
C PHE A 427 14.66 27.38 -19.43
N LEU A 428 13.73 26.45 -19.19
CA LEU A 428 12.29 26.73 -19.26
C LEU A 428 11.86 27.82 -18.26
N TYR A 429 12.41 27.78 -17.04
CA TYR A 429 12.18 28.81 -16.03
C TYR A 429 12.64 30.19 -16.50
N ARG A 430 13.83 30.28 -17.10
CA ARG A 430 14.36 31.54 -17.65
C ARG A 430 13.48 32.10 -18.77
N VAL A 431 13.02 31.24 -19.68
CA VAL A 431 12.12 31.65 -20.77
C VAL A 431 10.82 32.22 -20.19
N TYR A 432 10.23 31.57 -19.19
CA TYR A 432 9.04 32.06 -18.52
C TYR A 432 9.24 33.42 -17.84
N THR A 433 10.31 33.57 -17.06
CA THR A 433 10.60 34.82 -16.35
C THR A 433 10.92 35.96 -17.31
N ALA A 434 11.57 35.69 -18.44
CA ALA A 434 11.86 36.70 -19.46
C ALA A 434 10.59 37.17 -20.17
N GLU A 435 9.63 36.27 -20.41
CA GLU A 435 8.39 36.60 -21.13
C GLU A 435 7.36 37.31 -20.24
N THR A 436 7.25 36.92 -18.98
CA THR A 436 6.18 37.41 -18.09
C THR A 436 6.66 38.46 -17.10
N GLY A 437 7.97 38.56 -16.84
CA GLY A 437 8.54 39.36 -15.76
C GLY A 437 8.20 38.85 -14.34
N ILE A 438 7.46 37.74 -14.22
CA ILE A 438 6.94 37.21 -12.97
C ILE A 438 7.71 35.95 -12.57
N ARG A 439 7.99 35.81 -11.27
CA ARG A 439 8.54 34.57 -10.71
C ARG A 439 7.42 33.58 -10.44
N ILE A 440 7.64 32.32 -10.80
CA ILE A 440 6.73 31.23 -10.42
C ILE A 440 6.71 31.13 -8.88
N PRO A 441 5.53 31.05 -8.24
CA PRO A 441 5.40 30.85 -6.79
C PRO A 441 6.19 29.63 -6.30
N GLU A 442 6.59 29.63 -5.02
CA GLU A 442 7.38 28.52 -4.45
C GLU A 442 6.65 27.18 -4.49
N ASN A 443 5.32 27.18 -4.38
CA ASN A 443 4.47 25.98 -4.40
C ASN A 443 3.29 26.18 -5.38
N PRO A 444 3.52 26.07 -6.70
CA PRO A 444 2.48 26.29 -7.69
C PRO A 444 1.51 25.10 -7.76
N THR A 445 0.24 25.38 -8.05
CA THR A 445 -0.76 24.33 -8.31
C THR A 445 -0.51 23.64 -9.66
N PRO A 446 -0.99 22.41 -9.90
CA PRO A 446 -0.86 21.74 -11.19
C PRO A 446 -1.45 22.53 -12.37
N ALA A 447 -2.55 23.26 -12.12
CA ALA A 447 -3.14 24.18 -13.10
C ALA A 447 -2.17 25.30 -13.45
N HIS A 448 -1.59 25.97 -12.44
CA HIS A 448 -0.59 27.00 -12.65
C HIS A 448 0.67 26.49 -13.38
N ALA A 449 1.15 25.29 -13.05
CA ALA A 449 2.25 24.66 -13.78
C ALA A 449 1.89 24.37 -15.26
N THR A 450 0.62 24.12 -15.57
CA THR A 450 0.15 23.91 -16.96
C THR A 450 0.12 25.23 -17.71
N ASP A 451 -0.42 26.27 -17.08
CA ASP A 451 -0.54 27.60 -17.67
C ASP A 451 0.83 28.23 -17.96
N THR A 452 1.76 28.12 -16.99
CA THR A 452 3.15 28.57 -17.17
C THR A 452 3.84 27.84 -18.32
N TYR A 453 3.61 26.52 -18.46
CA TYR A 453 4.16 25.76 -19.58
C TYR A 453 3.56 26.16 -20.92
N ALA A 454 2.26 26.45 -20.98
CA ALA A 454 1.61 26.90 -22.22
C ALA A 454 2.25 28.21 -22.74
N ILE A 455 2.58 29.14 -21.85
CA ILE A 455 3.29 30.39 -22.19
C ILE A 455 4.69 30.08 -22.73
N ILE A 456 5.44 29.22 -22.04
CA ILE A 456 6.80 28.81 -22.48
C ILE A 456 6.75 28.13 -23.85
N LEU A 457 5.78 27.24 -24.05
CA LEU A 457 5.63 26.44 -25.27
C LEU A 457 5.47 27.32 -26.52
N VAL A 458 4.75 28.44 -26.42
CA VAL A 458 4.61 29.41 -27.52
C VAL A 458 5.98 29.90 -28.00
N LYS A 459 6.91 30.16 -27.08
CA LYS A 459 8.25 30.70 -27.39
C LYS A 459 9.22 29.64 -27.89
N ILE A 460 9.18 28.44 -27.31
CA ILE A 460 10.09 27.35 -27.71
C ILE A 460 9.57 26.53 -28.90
N LYS A 461 8.32 26.76 -29.36
CA LYS A 461 7.66 25.98 -30.43
C LYS A 461 8.53 25.84 -31.68
N LEU A 462 9.17 26.92 -32.12
CA LEU A 462 10.02 26.93 -33.31
C LEU A 462 11.29 26.08 -33.16
N LEU A 463 11.83 25.99 -31.94
CA LEU A 463 13.00 25.15 -31.62
C LEU A 463 12.66 23.66 -31.65
N LEU A 464 11.40 23.33 -31.38
CA LEU A 464 10.92 21.96 -31.26
C LEU A 464 10.46 21.35 -32.59
N GLN A 465 10.21 22.17 -33.62
CA GLN A 465 9.52 21.75 -34.85
C GLN A 465 10.39 21.04 -35.89
N LYS A 466 11.71 21.25 -35.93
CA LYS A 466 12.56 20.69 -37.00
C LYS A 466 13.76 19.92 -36.45
N THR A 467 14.11 18.79 -37.09
CA THR A 467 15.39 18.10 -36.84
C THR A 467 16.56 18.90 -37.45
N PRO A 468 17.81 18.65 -37.04
CA PRO A 468 18.99 19.19 -37.75
C PRO A 468 19.06 18.83 -39.24
N LYS A 469 18.29 17.82 -39.69
CA LYS A 469 18.16 17.38 -41.09
C LYS A 469 16.85 17.87 -41.75
N GLY A 470 16.18 18.88 -41.21
CA GLY A 470 15.01 19.52 -41.81
C GLY A 470 13.66 18.79 -41.65
N ARG A 471 13.62 17.58 -41.09
CA ARG A 471 12.37 16.82 -40.85
C ARG A 471 11.50 17.45 -39.76
N ILE A 472 10.19 17.51 -39.99
CA ILE A 472 9.17 18.03 -39.07
C ILE A 472 9.01 17.08 -37.87
N ARG A 473 8.95 17.64 -36.65
CA ARG A 473 8.73 16.92 -35.39
C ARG A 473 7.39 17.34 -34.76
N ARG A 474 6.75 16.39 -34.07
CA ARG A 474 5.67 16.68 -33.12
C ARG A 474 6.29 17.26 -31.85
N GLY A 475 6.29 18.60 -31.74
CA GLY A 475 7.00 19.32 -30.69
C GLY A 475 6.46 19.04 -29.27
N ASP A 476 5.20 18.65 -29.17
CA ASP A 476 4.46 18.26 -27.97
C ASP A 476 4.87 16.89 -27.40
N GLN A 477 5.49 16.02 -28.20
CA GLN A 477 5.87 14.66 -27.80
C GLN A 477 7.39 14.48 -27.59
N ILE A 478 8.15 15.58 -27.58
CA ILE A 478 9.60 15.51 -27.40
C ILE A 478 9.93 15.14 -25.96
N LYS A 479 10.69 14.05 -25.80
CA LYS A 479 11.21 13.61 -24.51
C LYS A 479 12.20 14.62 -23.94
N ILE A 480 12.17 14.81 -22.63
CA ILE A 480 12.99 15.79 -21.90
C ILE A 480 14.51 15.61 -22.11
N ALA A 481 15.00 14.36 -22.21
CA ALA A 481 16.41 14.08 -22.52
C ALA A 481 16.79 14.54 -23.95
N THR A 482 15.90 14.30 -24.92
CA THR A 482 16.07 14.79 -26.29
C THR A 482 16.01 16.31 -26.34
N PHE A 483 15.13 16.94 -25.57
CA PHE A 483 15.06 18.39 -25.43
C PHE A 483 16.35 18.99 -24.85
N ALA A 484 16.88 18.42 -23.76
CA ALA A 484 18.18 18.83 -23.20
C ALA A 484 19.32 18.69 -24.22
N SER A 485 19.34 17.62 -25.01
CA SER A 485 20.32 17.46 -26.10
C SER A 485 20.13 18.48 -27.24
N ILE A 486 18.91 18.90 -27.54
CA ILE A 486 18.65 19.96 -28.52
C ILE A 486 19.20 21.28 -27.97
N LEU A 487 18.88 21.63 -26.72
CA LEU A 487 19.35 22.86 -26.07
C LEU A 487 20.89 22.97 -26.05
N ARG A 488 21.61 21.86 -25.87
CA ARG A 488 23.09 21.85 -25.94
C ARG A 488 23.67 22.06 -27.34
N LYS A 489 22.87 21.80 -28.39
CA LYS A 489 23.28 21.92 -29.80
C LYS A 489 22.81 23.22 -30.45
N VAL A 490 21.84 23.91 -29.84
CA VAL A 490 21.47 25.25 -30.26
C VAL A 490 22.58 26.17 -29.73
N PRO A 491 23.40 26.81 -30.59
CA PRO A 491 24.30 27.87 -30.14
C PRO A 491 23.44 28.87 -29.40
N GLN A 492 23.83 29.21 -28.17
CA GLN A 492 23.06 30.01 -27.22
C GLN A 492 22.15 30.95 -28.00
N LEU A 493 20.85 30.63 -28.03
CA LEU A 493 19.86 31.54 -28.57
C LEU A 493 20.21 32.88 -27.94
N GLY A 494 20.38 33.88 -28.79
CA GLY A 494 20.39 35.27 -28.40
C GLY A 494 19.05 35.63 -27.77
N LEU A 495 18.76 35.07 -26.61
CA LEU A 495 18.28 35.84 -25.48
C LEU A 495 19.42 36.83 -25.19
N ARG A 496 19.46 37.91 -25.99
CA ARG A 496 19.91 39.17 -25.42
C ARG A 496 19.09 39.33 -24.14
N MET A 497 19.83 39.40 -23.04
CA MET A 497 19.34 39.84 -21.74
C MET A 497 18.49 41.10 -21.86
#